data_AF-A0A9E3WZ99-F1
#
_entry.id   AF-A0A9E3WZ99-F1
#
_cell.length_a   1.000
_cell.length_b   1.000
_cell.length_c   1.000
_cell.angle_alpha   90.00
_cell.angle_beta   90.00
_cell.angle_gamma   90.00
#
_symmetry.space_group_name_H-M   'P 1'
#
loop_
_entity.id
_entity.type
_entity.pdbx_description
1 polymer ?
#
loop_
_entity_poly.entity_id
_entity_poly.type
_entity_poly.pdbx_seq_one_letter_code
_entity_poly.pdbx_strand_id
1 'polypeptide(L)'
;MADYDVLLIGAGHNALVCAGYLAQAGYKVLLLERRHKVGGAVVTEEIVPGFQFDLGGSAHILIHHTPIVQDLKLAAYGLEYIDIDPLFFAPFPDGSHFTIWQDLDRTCESIAQISVRDAEAYRQFIQTWEPMAEGMVESFLHPPTAGNLLKNLVWKASRSGDQMERLSDILRGYGQILRQTFHDPRVQAAIAWMAAQSGPPPGEPLSAPFALWQPMYHRSGMKRPKGGSGMLTQALARMIQAHGGDIVAGAPVARILTERGKAVGVETTGGMRVTARAVVSGAHIHTTLKLLQDAAPAAQAQRLAANSRIGNGFGMVVRYAMHELPNYTALPTSDSGAPGYQHRALQFICPDLAYLERAYGDYLGGKPSADPALIAMTFSAVDPSLARPGKHTLFLWGQYYPYELADGHCWDEVGERVADRMLEKLAEYAPNVKDAVIGRLVEHPLYLERE
;
A
#
# COMPACT_ATOMS: atom_id res chain seq x y z
N MET A 1 29.32 -27.04 12.44
CA MET A 1 28.32 -26.89 11.36
C MET A 1 27.37 -25.78 11.80
N ALA A 2 26.90 -24.95 10.87
CA ALA A 2 25.91 -23.93 11.22
C ALA A 2 24.56 -24.59 11.52
N ASP A 3 23.78 -23.99 12.43
CA ASP A 3 22.47 -24.51 12.82
C ASP A 3 21.46 -24.43 11.66
N TYR A 4 21.58 -23.39 10.83
CA TYR A 4 20.74 -23.12 9.65
C TYR A 4 21.57 -22.74 8.42
N ASP A 5 21.00 -22.90 7.23
CA ASP A 5 21.60 -22.38 6.00
C ASP A 5 21.40 -20.87 5.90
N VAL A 6 20.18 -20.40 6.10
CA VAL A 6 19.83 -18.97 6.02
C VAL A 6 18.98 -18.57 7.20
N LEU A 7 19.39 -17.51 7.90
CA LEU A 7 18.61 -16.89 8.96
C LEU A 7 18.07 -15.54 8.47
N LEU A 8 16.79 -15.30 8.71
CA LEU A 8 16.13 -14.04 8.40
C LEU A 8 15.77 -13.28 9.68
N ILE A 9 16.10 -11.99 9.70
CA ILE A 9 15.73 -11.07 10.78
C ILE A 9 14.45 -10.35 10.38
N GLY A 10 13.37 -10.57 11.13
CA GLY A 10 12.03 -10.12 10.83
C GLY A 10 11.26 -11.12 9.95
N ALA A 11 9.96 -11.21 10.19
CA ALA A 11 9.01 -12.02 9.42
C ALA A 11 7.95 -11.15 8.73
N GLY A 12 8.38 -10.00 8.18
CA GLY A 12 7.55 -9.20 7.27
C GLY A 12 7.30 -9.93 5.94
N HIS A 13 6.29 -9.50 5.18
CA HIS A 13 5.92 -10.11 3.89
C HIS A 13 7.11 -10.33 2.94
N ASN A 14 8.04 -9.37 2.82
CA ASN A 14 9.24 -9.52 1.98
C ASN A 14 10.17 -10.65 2.48
N ALA A 15 10.41 -10.72 3.80
CA ALA A 15 11.22 -11.78 4.39
C ALA A 15 10.53 -13.14 4.27
N LEU A 16 9.21 -13.20 4.43
CA LEU A 16 8.42 -14.41 4.23
C LEU A 16 8.46 -14.91 2.79
N VAL A 17 8.38 -14.03 1.79
CA VAL A 17 8.56 -14.43 0.38
C VAL A 17 9.97 -14.99 0.15
N CYS A 18 11.00 -14.29 0.62
CA CYS A 18 12.40 -14.75 0.51
C CYS A 18 12.61 -16.12 1.16
N ALA A 19 12.16 -16.29 2.41
CA ALA A 19 12.21 -17.55 3.12
C ALA A 19 11.40 -18.64 2.43
N GLY A 20 10.26 -18.29 1.84
CA GLY A 20 9.40 -19.20 1.10
C GLY A 20 10.13 -19.87 -0.07
N TYR A 21 10.79 -19.07 -0.91
CA TYR A 21 11.60 -19.61 -2.02
C TYR A 21 12.81 -20.42 -1.52
N LEU A 22 13.48 -19.98 -0.45
CA LEU A 22 14.61 -20.71 0.14
C LEU A 22 14.18 -22.07 0.71
N ALA A 23 13.07 -22.11 1.46
CA ALA A 23 12.52 -23.34 2.02
C ALA A 23 12.05 -24.29 0.90
N GLN A 24 11.37 -23.77 -0.13
CA GLN A 24 10.98 -24.56 -1.30
C GLN A 24 12.18 -25.16 -2.03
N ALA A 25 13.32 -24.46 -2.06
CA ALA A 25 14.58 -24.95 -2.61
C ALA A 25 15.32 -25.94 -1.69
N GLY A 26 14.79 -26.25 -0.50
CA GLY A 26 15.33 -27.22 0.44
C GLY A 26 16.39 -26.70 1.40
N TYR A 27 16.56 -25.38 1.52
CA TYR A 27 17.45 -24.78 2.52
C TYR A 27 16.82 -24.84 3.92
N LYS A 28 17.65 -25.10 4.93
CA LYS A 28 17.20 -25.00 6.32
C LYS A 28 17.13 -23.53 6.73
N VAL A 29 15.91 -22.98 6.86
CA VAL A 29 15.68 -21.56 7.13
C VAL A 29 15.13 -21.31 8.53
N LEU A 30 15.53 -20.19 9.14
CA LEU A 30 14.96 -19.68 10.38
C LEU A 30 14.55 -18.22 10.21
N LEU A 31 13.33 -17.86 10.58
CA LEU A 31 12.90 -16.47 10.73
C LEU A 31 12.74 -16.13 12.21
N LEU A 32 13.33 -15.00 12.63
CA LEU A 32 13.16 -14.46 13.98
C LEU A 32 12.37 -13.15 13.91
N GLU A 33 11.19 -13.12 14.53
CA GLU A 33 10.29 -11.96 14.53
C GLU A 33 10.18 -11.36 15.94
N ARG A 34 10.30 -10.03 16.04
CA ARG A 34 10.20 -9.29 17.29
C ARG A 34 8.78 -9.39 17.87
N ARG A 35 7.76 -9.22 17.03
CA ARG A 35 6.36 -9.25 17.41
C ARG A 35 5.92 -10.67 17.74
N HIS A 36 4.80 -10.79 18.43
CA HIS A 36 4.13 -12.06 18.71
C HIS A 36 3.46 -12.69 17.47
N LYS A 37 3.54 -12.03 16.30
CA LYS A 37 2.95 -12.46 15.04
C LYS A 37 3.84 -12.12 13.85
N VAL A 38 3.62 -12.81 12.74
CA VAL A 38 4.31 -12.58 11.47
C VAL A 38 3.47 -11.71 10.53
N GLY A 39 4.14 -11.07 9.57
CA GLY A 39 3.52 -10.40 8.43
C GLY A 39 3.99 -8.96 8.21
N GLY A 40 4.51 -8.30 9.24
CA GLY A 40 4.92 -6.89 9.16
C GLY A 40 3.74 -6.01 8.78
N ALA A 41 3.88 -5.17 7.76
CA ALA A 41 2.79 -4.30 7.26
C ALA A 41 1.66 -5.03 6.50
N VAL A 42 1.62 -6.37 6.54
CA VAL A 42 0.61 -7.20 5.87
C VAL A 42 0.07 -8.18 6.90
N VAL A 43 -0.74 -7.64 7.82
CA VAL A 43 -1.35 -8.35 8.94
C VAL A 43 -2.81 -7.93 9.09
N THR A 44 -3.61 -8.85 9.60
CA THR A 44 -5.01 -8.61 9.96
C THR A 44 -5.16 -8.86 11.45
N GLU A 45 -5.77 -7.93 12.16
CA GLU A 45 -5.93 -7.98 13.61
C GLU A 45 -7.36 -7.66 14.06
N GLU A 46 -7.76 -8.31 15.15
CA GLU A 46 -9.01 -8.02 15.83
C GLU A 46 -8.75 -7.01 16.95
N ILE A 47 -8.90 -5.72 16.63
CA ILE A 47 -8.66 -4.62 17.57
C ILE A 47 -9.97 -4.21 18.26
N VAL A 48 -11.05 -4.13 17.48
CA VAL A 48 -12.41 -3.99 18.00
C VAL A 48 -13.05 -5.37 17.95
N PRO A 49 -13.58 -5.92 19.07
CA PRO A 49 -14.08 -7.29 19.11
C PRO A 49 -15.06 -7.60 17.96
N GLY A 50 -14.88 -8.71 17.26
CA GLY A 50 -15.66 -9.13 16.11
C GLY A 50 -15.45 -8.31 14.82
N PHE A 51 -14.40 -7.49 14.73
CA PHE A 51 -14.02 -6.76 13.53
C PHE A 51 -12.54 -7.00 13.21
N GLN A 52 -12.26 -7.37 11.96
CA GLN A 52 -10.92 -7.67 11.47
C GLN A 52 -10.38 -6.49 10.67
N PHE A 53 -9.22 -5.97 11.06
CA PHE A 53 -8.59 -4.79 10.49
C PHE A 53 -7.23 -5.12 9.89
N ASP A 54 -7.04 -4.76 8.63
CA ASP A 54 -5.74 -4.89 7.96
C ASP A 54 -4.86 -3.68 8.35
N LEU A 55 -3.80 -3.85 9.14
CA LEU A 55 -3.00 -2.74 9.71
C LEU A 55 -1.98 -2.13 8.73
N GLY A 56 -2.07 -2.47 7.44
CA GLY A 56 -1.21 -1.92 6.40
C GLY A 56 -1.75 -2.20 5.01
N GLY A 57 -1.06 -3.02 4.23
CA GLY A 57 -1.56 -3.48 2.93
C GLY A 57 -2.97 -4.06 3.07
N SER A 58 -3.90 -3.61 2.24
CA SER A 58 -5.32 -4.04 2.29
C SER A 58 -5.85 -4.45 0.91
N ALA A 59 -5.47 -3.71 -0.12
CA ALA A 59 -5.65 -4.06 -1.53
C ALA A 59 -4.35 -4.60 -2.12
N HIS A 60 -4.40 -5.79 -2.71
CA HIS A 60 -3.27 -6.47 -3.33
C HIS A 60 -3.35 -6.27 -4.85
N ILE A 61 -2.49 -5.39 -5.36
CA ILE A 61 -2.43 -5.07 -6.80
C ILE A 61 -1.12 -5.63 -7.37
N LEU A 62 0.02 -5.08 -6.93
CA LEU A 62 1.34 -5.39 -7.50
C LEU A 62 1.74 -6.87 -7.42
N ILE A 63 1.36 -7.57 -6.34
CA ILE A 63 1.71 -9.00 -6.19
C ILE A 63 1.10 -9.87 -7.30
N HIS A 64 -0.03 -9.47 -7.89
CA HIS A 64 -0.66 -10.20 -8.99
C HIS A 64 0.04 -9.99 -10.35
N HIS A 65 1.00 -9.08 -10.40
CA HIS A 65 1.93 -8.93 -11.52
C HIS A 65 3.21 -9.75 -11.34
N THR A 66 3.29 -10.57 -10.28
CA THR A 66 4.43 -11.45 -10.00
C THR A 66 3.99 -12.91 -9.95
N PRO A 67 4.89 -13.88 -10.19
CA PRO A 67 4.56 -15.31 -10.10
C PRO A 67 4.55 -15.83 -8.65
N ILE A 68 4.80 -14.97 -7.64
CA ILE A 68 5.03 -15.38 -6.24
C ILE A 68 3.92 -16.27 -5.69
N VAL A 69 2.65 -15.90 -5.93
CA VAL A 69 1.50 -16.64 -5.41
C VAL A 69 1.43 -18.05 -6.03
N GLN A 70 1.75 -18.16 -7.33
CA GLN A 70 1.71 -19.40 -8.10
C GLN A 70 2.93 -20.29 -7.82
N ASP A 71 4.13 -19.72 -7.83
CA ASP A 71 5.40 -20.43 -7.58
C ASP A 71 5.37 -21.11 -6.21
N LEU A 72 4.92 -20.38 -5.20
CA LEU A 72 4.84 -20.87 -3.81
C LEU A 72 3.53 -21.63 -3.54
N LYS A 73 2.66 -21.78 -4.55
CA LYS A 73 1.38 -22.52 -4.49
C LYS A 73 0.52 -22.15 -3.29
N LEU A 74 0.40 -20.85 -2.98
CA LEU A 74 -0.15 -20.38 -1.71
C LEU A 74 -1.63 -20.75 -1.49
N ALA A 75 -2.37 -21.05 -2.56
CA ALA A 75 -3.74 -21.60 -2.46
C ALA A 75 -3.78 -22.93 -1.69
N ALA A 76 -2.77 -23.81 -1.85
CA ALA A 76 -2.64 -25.05 -1.09
C ALA A 76 -2.40 -24.81 0.41
N TYR A 77 -2.02 -23.59 0.78
CA TYR A 77 -1.79 -23.14 2.14
C TYR A 77 -2.88 -22.17 2.61
N GLY A 78 -4.07 -22.20 2.00
CA GLY A 78 -5.26 -21.49 2.47
C GLY A 78 -5.35 -20.01 2.05
N LEU A 79 -4.60 -19.58 1.03
CA LEU A 79 -4.77 -18.26 0.43
C LEU A 79 -5.88 -18.29 -0.63
N GLU A 80 -6.99 -17.61 -0.36
CA GLU A 80 -8.07 -17.35 -1.31
C GLU A 80 -8.14 -15.84 -1.57
N TYR A 81 -8.14 -15.43 -2.84
CA TYR A 81 -8.30 -14.02 -3.23
C TYR A 81 -9.73 -13.76 -3.68
N ILE A 82 -10.24 -12.59 -3.34
CA ILE A 82 -11.50 -12.03 -3.82
C ILE A 82 -11.16 -10.88 -4.78
N ASP A 83 -11.77 -10.89 -5.96
CA ASP A 83 -11.70 -9.77 -6.90
C ASP A 83 -12.54 -8.58 -6.41
N ILE A 84 -11.98 -7.37 -6.55
CA ILE A 84 -12.64 -6.12 -6.23
C ILE A 84 -13.00 -5.43 -7.54
N ASP A 85 -14.28 -5.41 -7.86
CA ASP A 85 -14.85 -4.66 -9.00
C ASP A 85 -16.23 -4.11 -8.58
N PRO A 86 -16.50 -2.79 -8.70
CA PRO A 86 -15.65 -1.76 -9.29
C PRO A 86 -14.36 -1.51 -8.50
N LEU A 87 -13.36 -0.97 -9.19
CA LEU A 87 -12.07 -0.62 -8.60
C LEU A 87 -12.20 0.63 -7.74
N PHE A 88 -12.79 1.69 -8.31
CA PHE A 88 -12.87 2.99 -7.68
C PHE A 88 -14.24 3.65 -7.84
N PHE A 89 -14.63 4.43 -6.85
CA PHE A 89 -15.85 5.24 -6.83
C PHE A 89 -15.51 6.66 -6.39
N ALA A 90 -15.95 7.67 -7.15
CA ALA A 90 -15.66 9.07 -6.86
C ALA A 90 -16.99 9.84 -6.69
N PRO A 91 -17.47 10.06 -5.46
CA PRO A 91 -18.59 10.95 -5.18
C PRO A 91 -18.16 12.41 -5.09
N PHE A 92 -19.04 13.35 -5.46
CA PHE A 92 -18.79 14.79 -5.41
C PHE A 92 -19.85 15.54 -4.58
N PRO A 93 -19.52 16.71 -4.00
CA PRO A 93 -20.45 17.48 -3.17
C PRO A 93 -21.71 17.95 -3.89
N ASP A 94 -21.67 18.08 -5.22
CA ASP A 94 -22.83 18.44 -6.05
C ASP A 94 -23.81 17.27 -6.30
N GLY A 95 -23.53 16.09 -5.73
CA GLY A 95 -24.32 14.88 -5.90
C GLY A 95 -23.97 14.07 -7.16
N SER A 96 -23.09 14.59 -8.02
CA SER A 96 -22.55 13.81 -9.13
C SER A 96 -21.55 12.75 -8.63
N HIS A 97 -21.35 11.72 -9.44
CA HIS A 97 -20.33 10.71 -9.19
C HIS A 97 -19.91 10.03 -10.50
N PHE A 98 -18.79 9.32 -10.47
CA PHE A 98 -18.47 8.30 -11.47
C PHE A 98 -17.71 7.13 -10.83
N THR A 99 -17.63 6.02 -11.56
CA THR A 99 -17.06 4.75 -11.10
C THR A 99 -16.07 4.23 -12.13
N ILE A 100 -14.90 3.78 -11.67
CA ILE A 100 -13.89 3.11 -12.48
C ILE A 100 -14.02 1.60 -12.22
N TRP A 101 -14.33 0.87 -13.27
CA TRP A 101 -14.43 -0.58 -13.31
C TRP A 101 -13.14 -1.18 -13.86
N GLN A 102 -12.90 -2.47 -13.63
CA GLN A 102 -11.85 -3.16 -14.36
C GLN A 102 -12.14 -3.12 -15.88
N ASP A 103 -13.41 -3.25 -16.25
CA ASP A 103 -13.85 -3.07 -17.64
C ASP A 103 -13.71 -1.61 -18.10
N LEU A 104 -12.95 -1.41 -19.19
CA LEU A 104 -12.66 -0.09 -19.73
C LEU A 104 -13.89 0.57 -20.35
N ASP A 105 -14.78 -0.20 -21.00
CA ASP A 105 -15.95 0.34 -21.67
C ASP A 105 -16.94 0.89 -20.64
N ARG A 106 -17.23 0.11 -19.59
CA ARG A 106 -18.06 0.54 -18.44
C ARG A 106 -17.46 1.75 -17.71
N THR A 107 -16.14 1.85 -17.66
CA THR A 107 -15.46 3.02 -17.09
C THR A 107 -15.68 4.27 -17.94
N CYS A 108 -15.48 4.17 -19.26
CA CYS A 108 -15.77 5.28 -20.17
C CYS A 108 -17.25 5.69 -20.13
N GLU A 109 -18.17 4.72 -20.10
CA GLU A 109 -19.61 5.00 -19.95
C GLU A 109 -19.92 5.75 -18.65
N SER A 110 -19.29 5.36 -17.54
CA SER A 110 -19.47 6.05 -16.27
C SER A 110 -18.89 7.46 -16.27
N ILE A 111 -17.69 7.67 -16.86
CA ILE A 111 -17.09 9.01 -16.99
C ILE A 111 -17.94 9.89 -17.92
N ALA A 112 -18.54 9.33 -18.96
CA ALA A 112 -19.37 10.07 -19.92
C ALA A 112 -20.62 10.72 -19.28
N GLN A 113 -21.05 10.22 -18.11
CA GLN A 113 -22.14 10.83 -17.32
C GLN A 113 -21.77 12.23 -16.80
N ILE A 114 -20.48 12.50 -16.60
CA ILE A 114 -19.99 13.82 -16.17
C ILE A 114 -19.26 14.57 -17.28
N SER A 115 -18.56 13.88 -18.18
CA SER A 115 -17.79 14.47 -19.27
C SER A 115 -17.58 13.45 -20.40
N VAL A 116 -18.35 13.59 -21.49
CA VAL A 116 -18.20 12.77 -22.71
C VAL A 116 -16.79 12.90 -23.30
N ARG A 117 -16.26 14.13 -23.30
CA ARG A 117 -14.89 14.40 -23.77
C ARG A 117 -13.85 13.64 -22.97
N ASP A 118 -13.99 13.60 -21.63
CA ASP A 118 -13.01 12.91 -20.80
C ASP A 118 -13.16 11.40 -20.84
N ALA A 119 -14.34 10.87 -21.17
CA ALA A 119 -14.50 9.44 -21.43
C ALA A 119 -13.67 9.00 -22.64
N GLU A 120 -13.68 9.79 -23.73
CA GLU A 120 -12.85 9.55 -24.91
C GLU A 120 -11.36 9.71 -24.59
N ALA A 121 -10.99 10.79 -23.88
CA ALA A 121 -9.62 11.02 -23.44
C ALA A 121 -9.11 9.91 -22.51
N TYR A 122 -9.95 9.37 -21.63
CA TYR A 122 -9.59 8.27 -20.73
C TYR A 122 -9.26 7.00 -21.52
N ARG A 123 -10.08 6.65 -22.50
CA ARG A 123 -9.78 5.50 -23.39
C ARG A 123 -8.44 5.67 -24.09
N GLN A 124 -8.20 6.85 -24.66
CA GLN A 124 -6.94 7.15 -25.34
C GLN A 124 -5.76 7.11 -24.36
N PHE A 125 -5.92 7.65 -23.15
CA PHE A 125 -4.92 7.62 -22.09
C PHE A 125 -4.53 6.17 -21.73
N ILE A 126 -5.51 5.30 -21.49
CA ILE A 126 -5.26 3.89 -21.19
C ILE A 126 -4.50 3.20 -22.33
N GLN A 127 -4.98 3.33 -23.57
CA GLN A 127 -4.37 2.70 -24.75
C GLN A 127 -2.95 3.23 -25.04
N THR A 128 -2.71 4.53 -24.80
CA THR A 128 -1.41 5.16 -25.04
C THR A 128 -0.35 4.65 -24.08
N TRP A 129 -0.71 4.45 -22.81
CA TRP A 129 0.24 4.15 -21.74
C TRP A 129 0.32 2.66 -21.36
N GLU A 130 -0.64 1.83 -21.79
CA GLU A 130 -0.65 0.39 -21.52
C GLU A 130 0.67 -0.30 -21.89
N PRO A 131 1.27 -0.11 -23.09
CA PRO A 131 2.53 -0.78 -23.43
C PRO A 131 3.69 -0.37 -22.51
N MET A 132 3.69 0.87 -22.01
CA MET A 132 4.71 1.35 -21.09
C MET A 132 4.56 0.69 -19.72
N ALA A 133 3.32 0.62 -19.22
CA ALA A 133 3.01 0.05 -17.93
C ALA A 133 3.26 -1.48 -17.92
N GLU A 134 2.98 -2.18 -19.03
CA GLU A 134 3.37 -3.58 -19.21
C GLU A 134 4.88 -3.79 -19.16
N GLY A 135 5.66 -2.96 -19.88
CA GLY A 135 7.11 -3.04 -19.84
C GLY A 135 7.70 -2.73 -18.45
N MET A 136 7.01 -1.88 -17.66
CA MET A 136 7.37 -1.64 -16.26
C MET A 136 7.11 -2.87 -15.39
N VAL A 137 5.96 -3.53 -15.55
CA VAL A 137 5.66 -4.81 -14.88
C VAL A 137 6.69 -5.88 -15.22
N GLU A 138 7.02 -6.06 -16.50
CA GLU A 138 8.01 -7.03 -16.95
C GLU A 138 9.39 -6.77 -16.31
N SER A 139 9.76 -5.49 -16.14
CA SER A 139 11.01 -5.11 -15.49
C SER A 139 11.12 -5.58 -14.04
N PHE A 140 10.01 -5.72 -13.32
CA PHE A 140 9.99 -6.22 -11.94
C PHE A 140 10.35 -7.70 -11.83
N LEU A 141 10.23 -8.46 -12.93
CA LEU A 141 10.57 -9.89 -12.97
C LEU A 141 12.06 -10.14 -13.18
N HIS A 142 12.85 -9.08 -13.34
CA HIS A 142 14.27 -9.18 -13.61
C HIS A 142 15.09 -8.47 -12.52
N PRO A 143 16.26 -9.01 -12.13
CA PRO A 143 17.16 -8.31 -11.23
C PRO A 143 17.50 -6.92 -11.81
N PRO A 144 17.52 -5.85 -10.98
CA PRO A 144 17.78 -4.48 -11.43
C PRO A 144 19.28 -4.25 -11.70
N THR A 145 19.84 -5.03 -12.62
CA THR A 145 21.22 -4.87 -13.08
C THR A 145 21.30 -3.75 -14.11
N ALA A 146 22.45 -3.07 -14.22
CA ALA A 146 22.67 -2.04 -15.24
C ALA A 146 22.37 -2.56 -16.66
N GLY A 147 22.67 -3.82 -16.95
CA GLY A 147 22.35 -4.46 -18.23
C GLY A 147 20.85 -4.65 -18.47
N ASN A 148 20.09 -5.06 -17.46
CA ASN A 148 18.63 -5.20 -17.58
C ASN A 148 17.94 -3.84 -17.65
N LEU A 149 18.42 -2.84 -16.89
CA LEU A 149 17.94 -1.46 -16.98
C LEU A 149 18.19 -0.87 -18.38
N LEU A 150 19.38 -1.08 -18.93
CA LEU A 150 19.73 -0.62 -20.28
C LEU A 150 18.92 -1.34 -21.36
N LYS A 151 18.72 -2.66 -21.25
CA LYS A 151 17.86 -3.43 -22.16
C LYS A 151 16.42 -2.94 -22.15
N ASN A 152 15.86 -2.64 -20.98
CA ASN A 152 14.51 -2.11 -20.85
C ASN A 152 14.39 -0.71 -21.47
N LEU A 153 15.43 0.13 -21.38
CA LEU A 153 15.47 1.43 -22.06
C LEU A 153 15.58 1.29 -23.59
N VAL A 154 16.38 0.34 -24.09
CA VAL A 154 16.58 0.10 -25.53
C VAL A 154 15.36 -0.58 -26.18
N TRP A 155 14.71 -1.52 -25.50
CA TRP A 155 13.47 -2.14 -25.96
C TRP A 155 12.34 -1.10 -26.07
N LYS A 156 12.30 -0.15 -25.13
CA LYS A 156 11.41 1.01 -25.21
C LYS A 156 11.70 1.87 -26.45
N ALA A 157 12.95 2.02 -26.87
CA ALA A 157 13.37 2.82 -28.03
C ALA A 157 12.91 2.27 -29.40
N SER A 158 12.53 0.99 -29.52
CA SER A 158 12.30 0.35 -30.82
C SER A 158 10.83 0.21 -31.25
N ARG A 159 9.85 0.74 -30.49
CA ARG A 159 8.41 0.42 -30.68
C ARG A 159 7.41 1.55 -30.92
N SER A 160 7.81 2.81 -31.13
CA SER A 160 6.87 3.86 -31.61
C SER A 160 7.59 5.12 -32.11
N GLY A 161 7.03 5.85 -33.08
CA GLY A 161 7.60 7.09 -33.65
C GLY A 161 7.46 8.33 -32.76
N ASP A 162 6.74 8.24 -31.65
CA ASP A 162 6.33 9.36 -30.79
C ASP A 162 7.10 9.41 -29.45
N GLN A 163 8.34 8.92 -29.45
CA GLN A 163 9.09 8.62 -28.23
C GLN A 163 9.57 9.85 -27.47
N MET A 164 9.95 10.90 -28.20
CA MET A 164 10.55 12.08 -27.57
C MET A 164 9.51 12.82 -26.73
N GLU A 165 8.27 12.89 -27.21
CA GLU A 165 7.15 13.49 -26.49
C GLU A 165 6.80 12.67 -25.24
N ARG A 166 6.67 11.34 -25.39
CA ARG A 166 6.41 10.41 -24.27
C ARG A 166 7.53 10.38 -23.23
N LEU A 167 8.79 10.46 -23.66
CA LEU A 167 9.92 10.56 -22.74
C LEU A 167 9.89 11.90 -22.00
N SER A 168 9.52 12.99 -22.69
CA SER A 168 9.34 14.28 -22.04
C SER A 168 8.22 14.26 -20.99
N ASP A 169 7.15 13.51 -21.23
CA ASP A 169 6.02 13.38 -20.31
C ASP A 169 6.38 12.60 -19.04
N ILE A 170 7.21 11.56 -19.15
CA ILE A 170 7.72 10.80 -18.00
C ILE A 170 8.52 11.69 -17.03
N LEU A 171 9.19 12.72 -17.55
CA LEU A 171 9.97 13.65 -16.74
C LEU A 171 9.10 14.66 -15.96
N ARG A 172 7.83 14.81 -16.33
CA ARG A 172 6.90 15.77 -15.72
C ARG A 172 6.29 15.21 -14.42
N GLY A 173 5.60 16.09 -13.70
CA GLY A 173 4.73 15.69 -12.61
C GLY A 173 3.40 15.12 -13.11
N TYR A 174 2.82 14.17 -12.38
CA TYR A 174 1.56 13.55 -12.79
C TYR A 174 0.41 14.56 -12.90
N GLY A 175 0.39 15.61 -12.07
CA GLY A 175 -0.63 16.65 -12.15
C GLY A 175 -0.62 17.42 -13.47
N GLN A 176 0.56 17.60 -14.09
CA GLN A 176 0.67 18.24 -15.40
C GLN A 176 0.09 17.35 -16.50
N ILE A 177 0.42 16.06 -16.49
CA ILE A 177 -0.10 15.09 -17.48
C ILE A 177 -1.62 15.01 -17.38
N LEU A 178 -2.17 14.96 -16.16
CA LEU A 178 -3.62 14.88 -15.96
C LEU A 178 -4.34 16.15 -16.44
N ARG A 179 -3.80 17.34 -16.17
CA ARG A 179 -4.39 18.61 -16.67
C ARG A 179 -4.32 18.76 -18.19
N GLN A 180 -3.30 18.18 -18.83
CA GLN A 180 -3.18 18.19 -20.29
C GLN A 180 -4.11 17.18 -20.95
N THR A 181 -4.39 16.06 -20.27
CA THR A 181 -5.20 14.95 -20.80
C THR A 181 -6.70 15.18 -20.59
N PHE A 182 -7.09 15.60 -19.39
CA PHE A 182 -8.50 15.66 -18.96
C PHE A 182 -8.96 17.09 -18.75
N HIS A 183 -10.21 17.38 -19.11
CA HIS A 183 -10.84 18.68 -18.97
C HIS A 183 -11.54 18.85 -17.62
N ASP A 184 -12.31 17.85 -17.17
CA ASP A 184 -13.06 17.92 -15.92
C ASP A 184 -12.14 17.69 -14.71
N PRO A 185 -12.10 18.62 -13.73
CA PRO A 185 -11.23 18.49 -12.56
C PRO A 185 -11.51 17.25 -11.72
N ARG A 186 -12.74 16.72 -11.76
CA ARG A 186 -13.16 15.52 -11.03
C ARG A 186 -12.48 14.27 -11.55
N VAL A 187 -12.34 14.14 -12.88
CA VAL A 187 -11.62 13.03 -13.53
C VAL A 187 -10.13 13.10 -13.21
N GLN A 188 -9.56 14.31 -13.28
CA GLN A 188 -8.16 14.54 -12.90
C GLN A 188 -7.89 14.09 -11.45
N ALA A 189 -8.76 14.49 -10.52
CA ALA A 189 -8.58 14.23 -9.09
C ALA A 189 -8.59 12.74 -8.72
N ALA A 190 -9.54 11.96 -9.27
CA ALA A 190 -9.64 10.54 -8.95
C ALA A 190 -8.38 9.75 -9.38
N ILE A 191 -7.82 10.07 -10.54
CA ILE A 191 -6.57 9.45 -11.02
C ILE A 191 -5.37 9.96 -10.21
N ALA A 192 -5.34 11.26 -9.92
CA ALA A 192 -4.25 11.89 -9.18
C ALA A 192 -4.10 11.35 -7.76
N TRP A 193 -5.21 11.02 -7.08
CA TRP A 193 -5.15 10.49 -5.72
C TRP A 193 -4.38 9.17 -5.67
N MET A 194 -4.63 8.25 -6.61
CA MET A 194 -3.86 7.00 -6.68
C MET A 194 -2.38 7.23 -7.00
N ALA A 195 -2.05 8.26 -7.77
CA ALA A 195 -0.65 8.63 -8.00
C ALA A 195 0.00 9.19 -6.72
N ALA A 196 -0.72 10.08 -6.02
CA ALA A 196 -0.31 10.67 -4.75
C ALA A 196 -0.04 9.62 -3.66
N GLN A 197 -0.70 8.46 -3.76
CA GLN A 197 -0.52 7.32 -2.87
C GLN A 197 0.95 6.94 -2.66
N SER A 198 1.80 7.16 -3.66
CA SER A 198 3.22 6.78 -3.63
C SER A 198 4.11 7.79 -2.90
N GLY A 199 3.57 8.93 -2.44
CA GLY A 199 4.26 9.95 -1.66
C GLY A 199 4.57 11.28 -2.39
N PRO A 200 4.93 11.30 -3.69
CA PRO A 200 5.16 12.56 -4.39
C PRO A 200 3.90 13.43 -4.57
N PRO A 201 4.01 14.77 -4.49
CA PRO A 201 2.94 15.68 -4.85
C PRO A 201 2.70 15.75 -6.37
N PRO A 202 1.56 16.29 -6.83
CA PRO A 202 1.21 16.35 -8.26
C PRO A 202 2.23 17.06 -9.15
N GLY A 203 2.95 18.03 -8.60
CA GLY A 203 3.97 18.79 -9.31
C GLY A 203 5.38 18.19 -9.28
N GLU A 204 5.63 17.09 -8.57
CA GLU A 204 6.98 16.55 -8.41
C GLU A 204 7.53 16.07 -9.76
N PRO A 205 8.71 16.51 -10.21
CA PRO A 205 9.34 15.97 -11.41
C PRO A 205 9.52 14.45 -11.33
N LEU A 206 9.50 13.75 -12.47
CA LEU A 206 9.64 12.29 -12.56
C LEU A 206 8.50 11.48 -11.90
N SER A 207 7.39 12.12 -11.51
CA SER A 207 6.27 11.46 -10.84
C SER A 207 5.14 11.04 -11.78
N ALA A 208 5.16 11.45 -13.05
CA ALA A 208 4.17 11.04 -14.05
C ALA A 208 3.91 9.52 -14.07
N PRO A 209 4.93 8.63 -14.00
CA PRO A 209 4.71 7.18 -13.99
C PRO A 209 3.71 6.64 -12.97
N PHE A 210 3.48 7.34 -11.84
CA PHE A 210 2.49 6.93 -10.84
C PHE A 210 1.05 7.05 -11.35
N ALA A 211 0.73 8.08 -12.16
CA ALA A 211 -0.58 8.17 -12.83
C ALA A 211 -0.65 7.24 -14.05
N LEU A 212 0.49 6.99 -14.70
CA LEU A 212 0.58 6.09 -15.85
C LEU A 212 0.44 4.61 -15.47
N TRP A 213 0.29 4.29 -14.18
CA TRP A 213 -0.07 2.97 -13.69
C TRP A 213 -1.55 2.62 -13.94
N GLN A 214 -2.39 3.61 -14.24
CA GLN A 214 -3.83 3.42 -14.44
C GLN A 214 -4.22 2.27 -15.40
N PRO A 215 -3.52 2.03 -16.54
CA PRO A 215 -3.80 0.90 -17.43
C PRO A 215 -3.69 -0.46 -16.74
N MET A 216 -2.79 -0.61 -15.76
CA MET A 216 -2.58 -1.89 -15.09
C MET A 216 -3.78 -2.28 -14.23
N TYR A 217 -4.54 -1.32 -13.72
CA TYR A 217 -5.78 -1.62 -13.02
C TYR A 217 -6.83 -2.28 -13.93
N HIS A 218 -6.94 -1.87 -15.19
CA HIS A 218 -7.84 -2.51 -16.16
C HIS A 218 -7.37 -3.92 -16.54
N ARG A 219 -6.06 -4.15 -16.55
CA ARG A 219 -5.48 -5.44 -16.95
C ARG A 219 -5.53 -6.49 -15.85
N SER A 220 -5.01 -6.18 -14.66
CA SER A 220 -4.88 -7.16 -13.56
C SER A 220 -6.02 -7.09 -12.54
N GLY A 221 -6.76 -5.98 -12.52
CA GLY A 221 -7.76 -5.69 -11.51
C GLY A 221 -7.13 -5.42 -10.14
N MET A 222 -7.98 -5.40 -9.12
CA MET A 222 -7.58 -5.29 -7.73
C MET A 222 -8.15 -6.48 -6.98
N LYS A 223 -7.36 -7.08 -6.09
CA LYS A 223 -7.79 -8.24 -5.31
C LYS A 223 -7.47 -8.03 -3.84
N ARG A 224 -8.09 -8.84 -2.98
CA ARG A 224 -7.70 -8.94 -1.58
C ARG A 224 -7.84 -10.37 -1.05
N PRO A 225 -7.01 -10.80 -0.10
CA PRO A 225 -7.23 -12.09 0.54
C PRO A 225 -8.53 -12.10 1.35
N LYS A 226 -9.32 -13.15 1.19
CA LYS A 226 -10.49 -13.43 2.04
C LYS A 226 -10.03 -13.63 3.48
N GLY A 227 -10.76 -13.04 4.44
CA GLY A 227 -10.38 -13.04 5.85
C GLY A 227 -9.41 -11.92 6.25
N GLY A 228 -8.95 -11.08 5.31
CA GLY A 228 -8.00 -10.01 5.61
C GLY A 228 -6.65 -10.21 4.94
N SER A 229 -5.95 -9.11 4.66
CA SER A 229 -4.64 -9.08 3.99
C SER A 229 -3.59 -9.99 4.66
N GLY A 230 -3.65 -10.14 5.98
CA GLY A 230 -2.80 -11.06 6.74
C GLY A 230 -2.88 -12.51 6.29
N MET A 231 -3.93 -12.94 5.61
CA MET A 231 -4.02 -14.30 5.06
C MET A 231 -2.92 -14.61 4.03
N LEU A 232 -2.37 -13.61 3.34
CA LEU A 232 -1.17 -13.80 2.50
C LEU A 232 0.04 -14.22 3.34
N THR A 233 0.32 -13.51 4.43
CA THR A 233 1.50 -13.76 5.27
C THR A 233 1.33 -15.02 6.10
N GLN A 234 0.10 -15.34 6.52
CA GLN A 234 -0.21 -16.62 7.17
C GLN A 234 -0.06 -17.81 6.20
N ALA A 235 -0.47 -17.68 4.94
CA ALA A 235 -0.26 -18.72 3.94
C ALA A 235 1.24 -18.92 3.63
N LEU A 236 2.01 -17.84 3.53
CA LEU A 236 3.47 -17.91 3.40
C LEU A 236 4.11 -18.63 4.60
N ALA A 237 3.71 -18.27 5.82
CA ALA A 237 4.24 -18.92 7.03
C ALA A 237 3.96 -20.42 7.06
N ARG A 238 2.71 -20.83 6.77
CA ARG A 238 2.34 -22.25 6.63
C ARG A 238 3.14 -22.95 5.54
N MET A 239 3.35 -22.30 4.40
CA MET A 239 4.14 -22.84 3.30
C MET A 239 5.61 -23.07 3.69
N ILE A 240 6.23 -22.12 4.40
CA ILE A 240 7.60 -22.25 4.91
C ILE A 240 7.71 -23.42 5.87
N GLN A 241 6.79 -23.51 6.84
CA GLN A 241 6.77 -24.59 7.85
C GLN A 241 6.56 -25.97 7.20
N ALA A 242 5.70 -26.06 6.19
CA ALA A 242 5.48 -27.30 5.45
C ALA A 242 6.72 -27.79 4.68
N HIS A 243 7.65 -26.88 4.36
CA HIS A 243 8.95 -27.20 3.75
C HIS A 243 10.09 -27.25 4.79
N GLY A 244 9.77 -27.37 6.08
CA GLY A 244 10.75 -27.57 7.15
C GLY A 244 11.48 -26.30 7.61
N GLY A 245 10.98 -25.12 7.23
CA GLY A 245 11.49 -23.85 7.75
C GLY A 245 10.91 -23.50 9.12
N ASP A 246 11.73 -22.93 9.99
CA ASP A 246 11.34 -22.53 11.35
C ASP A 246 11.00 -21.04 11.42
N ILE A 247 9.97 -20.70 12.19
CA ILE A 247 9.58 -19.31 12.45
C ILE A 247 9.37 -19.14 13.96
N VAL A 248 10.12 -18.22 14.55
CA VAL A 248 10.04 -17.91 15.99
C VAL A 248 9.62 -16.46 16.17
N ALA A 249 8.38 -16.28 16.62
CA ALA A 249 7.84 -14.98 17.03
C ALA A 249 8.22 -14.65 18.48
N GLY A 250 8.14 -13.37 18.86
CA GLY A 250 8.53 -12.90 20.19
C GLY A 250 10.03 -13.03 20.46
N ALA A 251 10.86 -13.06 19.42
CA ALA A 251 12.31 -13.25 19.49
C ALA A 251 13.05 -12.04 18.89
N PRO A 252 13.11 -10.89 19.59
CA PRO A 252 13.82 -9.71 19.10
C PRO A 252 15.32 -10.02 18.97
N VAL A 253 15.87 -9.79 17.78
CA VAL A 253 17.32 -9.89 17.54
C VAL A 253 18.01 -8.67 18.17
N ALA A 254 19.03 -8.93 18.99
CA ALA A 254 19.83 -7.89 19.65
C ALA A 254 21.05 -7.47 18.81
N ARG A 255 21.70 -8.42 18.13
CA ARG A 255 22.83 -8.14 17.22
C ARG A 255 23.07 -9.26 16.21
N ILE A 256 23.73 -8.90 15.11
CA ILE A 256 24.26 -9.82 14.12
C ILE A 256 25.67 -10.24 14.58
N LEU A 257 25.92 -11.55 14.61
CA LEU A 257 27.22 -12.10 14.94
C LEU A 257 28.09 -12.12 13.69
N THR A 258 29.33 -11.62 13.80
CA THR A 258 30.26 -11.58 12.68
C THR A 258 31.63 -12.14 13.04
N GLU A 259 32.24 -12.88 12.13
CA GLU A 259 33.60 -13.38 12.22
C GLU A 259 34.38 -13.05 10.95
N ARG A 260 35.56 -12.42 11.09
CA ARG A 260 36.44 -12.04 9.96
C ARG A 260 35.68 -11.29 8.84
N GLY A 261 34.77 -10.39 9.23
CA GLY A 261 33.97 -9.58 8.30
C GLY A 261 32.80 -10.32 7.64
N LYS A 262 32.42 -11.51 8.11
CA LYS A 262 31.26 -12.27 7.60
C LYS A 262 30.21 -12.45 8.68
N ALA A 263 28.94 -12.30 8.34
CA ALA A 263 27.84 -12.68 9.23
C ALA A 263 27.80 -14.20 9.41
N VAL A 264 27.72 -14.66 10.65
CA VAL A 264 27.75 -16.10 11.02
C VAL A 264 26.55 -16.52 11.88
N GLY A 265 25.65 -15.58 12.19
CA GLY A 265 24.50 -15.85 13.04
C GLY A 265 23.95 -14.59 13.68
N VAL A 266 23.10 -14.78 14.69
CA VAL A 266 22.50 -13.69 15.48
C VAL A 266 22.40 -14.07 16.95
N GLU A 267 22.31 -13.05 17.79
CA GLU A 267 21.94 -13.18 19.21
C GLU A 267 20.65 -12.43 19.46
N THR A 268 19.69 -13.07 20.11
CA THR A 268 18.43 -12.46 20.55
C THR A 268 18.59 -11.72 21.87
N THR A 269 17.67 -10.82 22.17
CA THR A 269 17.59 -10.10 23.46
C THR A 269 17.45 -11.04 24.66
N GLY A 270 16.84 -12.22 24.48
CA GLY A 270 16.77 -13.28 25.48
C GLY A 270 18.04 -14.12 25.64
N GLY A 271 19.13 -13.79 24.92
CA GLY A 271 20.41 -14.49 25.00
C GLY A 271 20.54 -15.74 24.13
N MET A 272 19.48 -16.16 23.43
CA MET A 272 19.58 -17.26 22.45
C MET A 272 20.51 -16.84 21.31
N ARG A 273 21.50 -17.67 21.01
CA ARG A 273 22.42 -17.53 19.88
C ARG A 273 22.14 -18.62 18.86
N VAL A 274 22.05 -18.23 17.60
CA VAL A 274 21.82 -19.15 16.48
C VAL A 274 22.82 -18.86 15.39
N THR A 275 23.47 -19.92 14.89
CA THR A 275 24.45 -19.81 13.80
C THR A 275 23.83 -20.10 12.44
N ALA A 276 24.26 -19.37 11.41
CA ALA A 276 23.79 -19.56 10.04
C ALA A 276 24.90 -19.27 9.01
N ARG A 277 24.81 -19.88 7.82
CA ARG A 277 25.77 -19.63 6.73
C ARG A 277 25.55 -18.26 6.07
N ALA A 278 24.33 -17.74 6.13
CA ALA A 278 23.96 -16.41 5.65
C ALA A 278 22.89 -15.79 6.55
N VAL A 279 22.87 -14.46 6.63
CA VAL A 279 21.85 -13.68 7.34
C VAL A 279 21.22 -12.69 6.35
N VAL A 280 19.89 -12.70 6.28
CA VAL A 280 19.10 -11.74 5.49
C VAL A 280 18.32 -10.86 6.48
N SER A 281 18.48 -9.54 6.38
CA SER A 281 17.69 -8.62 7.21
C SER A 281 16.46 -8.14 6.46
N GLY A 282 15.28 -8.48 6.96
CA GLY A 282 14.01 -7.92 6.54
C GLY A 282 13.62 -6.65 7.33
N ALA A 283 14.46 -6.20 8.26
CA ALA A 283 14.25 -4.99 9.04
C ALA A 283 14.62 -3.72 8.26
N HIS A 284 14.13 -2.57 8.73
CA HIS A 284 14.52 -1.26 8.20
C HIS A 284 16.06 -1.10 8.18
N ILE A 285 16.61 -0.39 7.18
CA ILE A 285 18.07 -0.27 6.99
C ILE A 285 18.77 0.30 8.23
N HIS A 286 18.20 1.30 8.89
CA HIS A 286 18.77 1.84 10.13
C HIS A 286 18.76 0.83 11.27
N THR A 287 17.72 -0.01 11.37
CA THR A 287 17.68 -1.10 12.34
C THR A 287 18.76 -2.13 12.02
N THR A 288 18.90 -2.51 10.76
CA THR A 288 19.96 -3.43 10.31
C THR A 288 21.36 -2.90 10.64
N LEU A 289 21.63 -1.62 10.38
CA LEU A 289 22.91 -0.98 10.73
C LEU A 289 23.16 -0.97 12.24
N LYS A 290 22.12 -0.70 13.06
CA LYS A 290 22.22 -0.81 14.53
C LYS A 290 22.55 -2.23 14.98
N LEU A 291 21.94 -3.25 14.37
CA LEU A 291 22.19 -4.65 14.71
C LEU A 291 23.59 -5.14 14.33
N LEU A 292 24.23 -4.51 13.34
CA LEU A 292 25.62 -4.81 12.97
C LEU A 292 26.64 -4.25 13.98
N GLN A 293 26.27 -3.25 14.78
CA GLN A 293 27.16 -2.62 15.76
C GLN A 293 28.52 -2.25 15.12
N ASP A 294 29.62 -2.62 15.78
CA ASP A 294 31.00 -2.34 15.33
C ASP A 294 31.46 -3.20 14.14
N ALA A 295 30.66 -4.19 13.71
CA ALA A 295 31.01 -5.07 12.61
C ALA A 295 30.87 -4.41 11.23
N ALA A 296 30.06 -3.35 11.12
CA ALA A 296 29.99 -2.55 9.91
C ALA A 296 31.16 -1.54 9.91
N PRO A 297 31.98 -1.42 8.83
CA PRO A 297 33.03 -0.42 8.77
C PRO A 297 32.44 0.97 9.05
N ALA A 298 32.92 1.64 10.10
CA ALA A 298 32.29 2.85 10.64
C ALA A 298 32.01 3.91 9.55
N ALA A 299 32.97 4.14 8.65
CA ALA A 299 32.81 5.10 7.55
C ALA A 299 31.71 4.72 6.54
N GLN A 300 31.54 3.42 6.23
CA GLN A 300 30.54 2.96 5.28
C GLN A 300 29.14 2.94 5.91
N ALA A 301 29.02 2.49 7.16
CA ALA A 301 27.78 2.51 7.91
C ALA A 301 27.27 3.94 8.14
N GLN A 302 28.16 4.85 8.56
CA GLN A 302 27.85 6.26 8.75
C GLN A 302 27.43 6.92 7.44
N ARG A 303 28.13 6.65 6.32
CA ARG A 303 27.76 7.19 5.01
C ARG A 303 26.40 6.67 4.54
N LEU A 304 26.10 5.38 4.74
CA LEU A 304 24.82 4.79 4.37
C LEU A 304 23.67 5.36 5.22
N ALA A 305 23.87 5.50 6.53
CA ALA A 305 22.90 6.10 7.43
C ALA A 305 22.67 7.59 7.09
N ALA A 306 23.74 8.36 6.91
CA ALA A 306 23.65 9.80 6.60
C ALA A 306 22.98 10.08 5.26
N ASN A 307 23.15 9.21 4.27
CA ASN A 307 22.54 9.37 2.95
C ASN A 307 21.13 8.75 2.84
N SER A 308 20.67 8.03 3.87
CA SER A 308 19.33 7.45 3.89
C SER A 308 18.33 8.53 4.33
N ARG A 309 17.59 9.10 3.37
CA ARG A 309 16.55 10.09 3.65
C ARG A 309 15.27 9.39 4.10
N ILE A 310 15.04 9.34 5.41
CA ILE A 310 13.72 9.01 5.97
C ILE A 310 12.85 10.26 5.82
N GLY A 311 11.76 10.18 5.05
CA GLY A 311 10.83 11.29 4.89
C GLY A 311 10.08 11.60 6.19
N ASN A 312 9.52 12.80 6.31
CA ASN A 312 8.79 13.23 7.50
C ASN A 312 7.35 12.69 7.51
N GLY A 313 7.14 11.38 7.44
CA GLY A 313 5.80 10.77 7.40
C GLY A 313 5.24 10.60 5.99
N PHE A 314 4.17 9.81 5.88
CA PHE A 314 3.59 9.36 4.61
C PHE A 314 2.07 9.56 4.56
N GLY A 315 1.38 9.24 5.65
CA GLY A 315 -0.07 9.38 5.76
C GLY A 315 -0.56 8.93 7.12
N MET A 316 -1.89 8.94 7.29
CA MET A 316 -2.58 8.52 8.50
C MET A 316 -3.81 7.73 8.12
N VAL A 317 -4.07 6.64 8.83
CA VAL A 317 -5.25 5.81 8.57
C VAL A 317 -6.06 5.66 9.85
N VAL A 318 -7.37 5.77 9.76
CA VAL A 318 -8.29 5.48 10.85
C VAL A 318 -9.22 4.35 10.42
N ARG A 319 -9.33 3.33 11.25
CA ARG A 319 -10.14 2.14 10.99
C ARG A 319 -11.30 2.13 11.95
N TYR A 320 -12.50 1.98 11.41
CA TYR A 320 -13.74 2.05 12.15
C TYR A 320 -14.49 0.72 12.05
N ALA A 321 -15.02 0.28 13.18
CA ALA A 321 -16.12 -0.67 13.25
C ALA A 321 -17.42 0.14 13.15
N MET A 322 -18.31 -0.26 12.24
CA MET A 322 -19.48 0.52 11.85
C MET A 322 -20.78 -0.26 12.01
N HIS A 323 -21.84 0.41 12.44
CA HIS A 323 -23.20 -0.12 12.55
C HIS A 323 -23.88 -0.31 11.19
N GLU A 324 -23.52 0.52 10.22
CA GLU A 324 -24.07 0.59 8.86
C GLU A 324 -23.01 1.12 7.89
N LEU A 325 -23.26 0.99 6.59
CA LEU A 325 -22.37 1.49 5.54
C LEU A 325 -22.44 3.03 5.42
N PRO A 326 -21.39 3.69 4.90
CA PRO A 326 -21.48 5.08 4.49
C PRO A 326 -22.60 5.29 3.46
N ASN A 327 -23.59 6.10 3.79
CA ASN A 327 -24.71 6.43 2.92
C ASN A 327 -24.40 7.70 2.11
N TYR A 328 -23.72 7.51 0.98
CA TYR A 328 -23.28 8.62 0.14
C TYR A 328 -24.45 9.40 -0.47
N THR A 329 -24.44 10.73 -0.35
CA THR A 329 -25.46 11.60 -0.95
C THR A 329 -25.52 11.47 -2.47
N ALA A 330 -24.37 11.31 -3.12
CA ALA A 330 -24.26 11.13 -4.57
C ALA A 330 -24.80 9.78 -5.07
N LEU A 331 -24.83 8.76 -4.20
CA LEU A 331 -25.43 7.45 -4.50
C LEU A 331 -25.87 6.76 -3.20
N PRO A 332 -27.12 7.00 -2.77
CA PRO A 332 -27.62 6.48 -1.50
C PRO A 332 -27.61 4.95 -1.43
N THR A 333 -27.42 4.43 -0.22
CA THR A 333 -27.59 3.00 0.08
C THR A 333 -29.07 2.63 -0.06
N SER A 334 -29.36 1.46 -0.63
CA SER A 334 -30.73 0.96 -0.75
C SER A 334 -31.40 0.77 0.61
N ASP A 335 -32.74 0.80 0.65
CA ASP A 335 -33.54 0.58 1.86
C ASP A 335 -33.24 -0.75 2.57
N SER A 336 -32.72 -1.75 1.84
CA SER A 336 -32.32 -3.04 2.41
C SER A 336 -31.06 -2.98 3.27
N GLY A 337 -30.30 -1.87 3.21
CA GLY A 337 -28.97 -1.75 3.82
C GLY A 337 -27.88 -2.58 3.15
N ALA A 338 -28.19 -3.29 2.05
CA ALA A 338 -27.22 -4.13 1.36
C ALA A 338 -26.12 -3.30 0.68
N PRO A 339 -24.87 -3.77 0.65
CA PRO A 339 -23.79 -3.05 -0.03
C PRO A 339 -24.01 -2.98 -1.54
N GLY A 340 -24.21 -1.76 -2.05
CA GLY A 340 -24.08 -1.42 -3.47
C GLY A 340 -22.63 -1.38 -3.98
N TYR A 341 -22.45 -1.11 -5.27
CA TYR A 341 -21.13 -1.11 -5.92
C TYR A 341 -20.20 -0.01 -5.37
N GLN A 342 -20.75 1.13 -4.94
CA GLN A 342 -20.00 2.23 -4.34
C GLN A 342 -19.24 1.80 -3.08
N HIS A 343 -19.79 0.88 -2.30
CA HIS A 343 -19.15 0.35 -1.09
C HIS A 343 -18.06 -0.67 -1.41
N ARG A 344 -18.18 -1.39 -2.54
CA ARG A 344 -17.21 -2.42 -2.91
C ARG A 344 -15.91 -1.85 -3.49
N ALA A 345 -15.98 -0.67 -4.10
CA ALA A 345 -14.81 0.06 -4.61
C ALA A 345 -13.95 0.69 -3.50
N LEU A 346 -12.82 1.30 -3.86
CA LEU A 346 -12.20 2.34 -3.02
C LEU A 346 -12.89 3.68 -3.33
N GLN A 347 -13.30 4.42 -2.30
CA GLN A 347 -14.07 5.66 -2.46
C GLN A 347 -13.19 6.90 -2.30
N PHE A 348 -13.07 7.74 -3.34
CA PHE A 348 -12.24 8.94 -3.33
C PHE A 348 -12.97 10.17 -2.82
N ILE A 349 -12.53 10.73 -1.70
CA ILE A 349 -12.97 12.00 -1.16
C ILE A 349 -11.94 13.06 -1.53
N CYS A 350 -11.99 13.47 -2.79
CA CYS A 350 -11.06 14.45 -3.38
C CYS A 350 -11.70 15.08 -4.63
N PRO A 351 -12.27 16.31 -4.53
CA PRO A 351 -13.05 16.89 -5.62
C PRO A 351 -12.19 17.41 -6.79
N ASP A 352 -10.96 17.84 -6.53
CA ASP A 352 -10.07 18.43 -7.54
C ASP A 352 -8.58 18.24 -7.19
N LEU A 353 -7.68 18.54 -8.15
CA LEU A 353 -6.24 18.49 -7.95
C LEU A 353 -5.73 19.51 -6.92
N ALA A 354 -6.32 20.70 -6.88
CA ALA A 354 -5.88 21.76 -5.97
C ALA A 354 -6.13 21.34 -4.50
N TYR A 355 -7.12 20.49 -4.26
CA TYR A 355 -7.42 19.89 -2.97
C TYR A 355 -6.25 19.01 -2.48
N LEU A 356 -5.70 18.15 -3.34
CA LEU A 356 -4.47 17.39 -3.04
C LEU A 356 -3.26 18.29 -2.82
N GLU A 357 -3.09 19.33 -3.63
CA GLU A 357 -1.98 20.28 -3.50
C GLU A 357 -2.06 21.07 -2.18
N ARG A 358 -3.27 21.44 -1.71
CA ARG A 358 -3.47 22.06 -0.40
C ARG A 358 -3.09 21.13 0.75
N ALA A 359 -3.51 19.86 0.71
CA ALA A 359 -3.14 18.87 1.71
C ALA A 359 -1.61 18.68 1.77
N TYR A 360 -0.94 18.67 0.61
CA TYR A 360 0.52 18.65 0.56
C TYR A 360 1.16 19.94 1.10
N GLY A 361 0.54 21.10 0.87
CA GLY A 361 0.97 22.38 1.43
C GLY A 361 0.95 22.39 2.97
N ASP A 362 -0.10 21.83 3.59
CA ASP A 362 -0.17 21.64 5.05
C ASP A 362 0.98 20.74 5.55
N TYR A 363 1.24 19.64 4.85
CA TYR A 363 2.34 18.72 5.15
C TYR A 363 3.72 19.39 5.09
N LEU A 364 3.98 20.19 4.05
CA LEU A 364 5.22 20.98 3.96
C LEU A 364 5.35 21.99 5.11
N GLY A 365 4.22 22.50 5.59
CA GLY A 365 4.16 23.34 6.79
C GLY A 365 4.29 22.58 8.11
N GLY A 366 4.50 21.26 8.08
CA GLY A 366 4.56 20.39 9.26
C GLY A 366 3.23 20.27 10.00
N LYS A 367 2.10 20.37 9.29
CA LYS A 367 0.75 20.33 9.87
C LYS A 367 -0.05 19.16 9.29
N PRO A 368 -0.89 18.49 10.08
CA PRO A 368 -1.91 17.60 9.55
C PRO A 368 -2.90 18.39 8.70
N SER A 369 -3.36 17.82 7.58
CA SER A 369 -4.24 18.53 6.66
C SER A 369 -5.51 19.06 7.34
N ALA A 370 -5.82 20.35 7.10
CA ALA A 370 -7.03 21.00 7.60
C ALA A 370 -8.28 20.55 6.83
N ASP A 371 -8.10 20.10 5.59
CA ASP A 371 -9.15 19.71 4.66
C ASP A 371 -8.67 18.43 3.93
N PRO A 372 -8.74 17.25 4.58
CA PRO A 372 -7.95 16.10 4.18
C PRO A 372 -8.48 15.43 2.91
N ALA A 373 -7.58 15.02 2.02
CA ALA A 373 -7.91 14.24 0.83
C ALA A 373 -7.91 12.75 1.20
N LEU A 374 -9.07 12.11 1.16
CA LEU A 374 -9.23 10.77 1.72
C LEU A 374 -9.53 9.72 0.66
N ILE A 375 -9.10 8.49 0.93
CA ILE A 375 -9.78 7.29 0.47
C ILE A 375 -10.60 6.74 1.64
N ALA A 376 -11.86 6.42 1.39
CA ALA A 376 -12.64 5.50 2.20
C ALA A 376 -12.60 4.09 1.59
N MET A 377 -12.60 3.06 2.45
CA MET A 377 -12.60 1.65 2.03
C MET A 377 -13.50 0.86 2.96
N THR A 378 -14.54 0.22 2.43
CA THR A 378 -15.42 -0.64 3.23
C THR A 378 -15.23 -2.11 2.87
N PHE A 379 -14.06 -2.68 3.17
CA PHE A 379 -13.71 -4.03 2.73
C PHE A 379 -14.70 -5.13 3.16
N SER A 380 -15.42 -4.93 4.28
CA SER A 380 -16.53 -5.81 4.68
C SER A 380 -17.69 -5.91 3.67
N ALA A 381 -17.84 -4.92 2.76
CA ALA A 381 -18.80 -4.94 1.66
C ALA A 381 -18.44 -5.94 0.56
N VAL A 382 -17.15 -6.30 0.46
CA VAL A 382 -16.61 -7.32 -0.46
C VAL A 382 -16.41 -8.64 0.27
N ASP A 383 -16.02 -8.60 1.54
CA ASP A 383 -15.73 -9.77 2.36
C ASP A 383 -16.45 -9.72 3.71
N PRO A 384 -17.61 -10.38 3.81
CA PRO A 384 -18.41 -10.39 5.04
C PRO A 384 -17.68 -10.98 6.25
N SER A 385 -16.57 -11.70 6.11
CA SER A 385 -15.86 -12.27 7.27
C SER A 385 -15.09 -11.23 8.09
N LEU A 386 -14.95 -9.99 7.59
CA LEU A 386 -14.22 -8.93 8.29
C LEU A 386 -15.03 -8.24 9.40
N ALA A 387 -16.33 -8.49 9.47
CA ALA A 387 -17.20 -7.87 10.46
C ALA A 387 -18.30 -8.83 10.90
N ARG A 388 -18.97 -8.49 12.01
CA ARG A 388 -20.15 -9.22 12.47
C ARG A 388 -21.30 -9.09 11.45
N PRO A 389 -22.26 -10.03 11.41
CA PRO A 389 -23.42 -9.93 10.52
C PRO A 389 -24.15 -8.58 10.67
N GLY A 390 -24.41 -7.91 9.55
CA GLY A 390 -25.06 -6.59 9.52
C GLY A 390 -24.23 -5.45 10.10
N LYS A 391 -22.90 -5.62 10.21
CA LYS A 391 -21.93 -4.62 10.64
C LYS A 391 -20.81 -4.53 9.61
N HIS A 392 -20.06 -3.44 9.65
CA HIS A 392 -19.10 -3.12 8.60
C HIS A 392 -17.77 -2.62 9.15
N THR A 393 -16.72 -2.82 8.38
CA THR A 393 -15.44 -2.11 8.54
C THR A 393 -15.42 -0.91 7.60
N LEU A 394 -14.85 0.20 8.05
CA LEU A 394 -14.59 1.40 7.25
C LEU A 394 -13.17 1.89 7.54
N PHE A 395 -12.31 1.98 6.53
CA PHE A 395 -10.97 2.54 6.67
C PHE A 395 -10.97 3.91 5.99
N LEU A 396 -10.49 4.94 6.71
CA LEU A 396 -10.26 6.27 6.18
C LEU A 396 -8.76 6.53 6.14
N TRP A 397 -8.23 6.71 4.94
CA TRP A 397 -6.82 6.99 4.74
C TRP A 397 -6.63 8.38 4.13
N GLY A 398 -5.82 9.20 4.79
CA GLY A 398 -5.33 10.46 4.26
C GLY A 398 -3.84 10.41 3.91
N GLN A 399 -3.50 11.04 2.78
CA GLN A 399 -2.12 11.27 2.35
C GLN A 399 -1.54 12.53 2.99
N TYR A 400 -0.20 12.59 3.10
CA TYR A 400 0.55 13.78 3.54
C TYR A 400 0.30 14.16 5.01
N TYR A 401 0.62 13.24 5.92
CA TYR A 401 0.57 13.48 7.36
C TYR A 401 1.99 13.48 7.92
N PRO A 402 2.48 14.61 8.45
CA PRO A 402 3.86 14.72 8.87
C PRO A 402 4.13 13.92 10.14
N TYR A 403 5.29 13.28 10.26
CA TYR A 403 5.67 12.59 11.49
C TYR A 403 5.97 13.61 12.62
N GLU A 404 6.84 14.59 12.33
CA GLU A 404 7.15 15.71 13.21
C GLU A 404 6.21 16.90 12.92
N LEU A 405 5.53 17.39 13.96
CA LEU A 405 4.59 18.50 13.87
C LEU A 405 5.29 19.84 14.16
N ALA A 406 5.00 20.86 13.33
CA ALA A 406 5.65 22.17 13.42
C ALA A 406 5.31 22.97 14.69
N ASP A 407 4.20 22.63 15.35
CA ASP A 407 3.76 23.26 16.60
C ASP A 407 4.33 22.56 17.86
N GLY A 408 5.14 21.52 17.68
CA GLY A 408 5.81 20.78 18.75
C GLY A 408 4.95 19.76 19.48
N HIS A 409 3.67 19.60 19.13
CA HIS A 409 2.82 18.57 19.74
C HIS A 409 3.23 17.16 19.30
N CYS A 410 2.90 16.18 20.14
CA CYS A 410 3.06 14.77 19.81
C CYS A 410 1.78 14.19 19.19
N TRP A 411 1.91 13.18 18.33
CA TRP A 411 0.76 12.49 17.76
C TRP A 411 -0.15 11.81 18.80
N ASP A 412 0.40 11.39 19.95
CA ASP A 412 -0.40 10.86 21.07
C ASP A 412 -1.39 11.92 21.61
N GLU A 413 -1.09 13.22 21.45
CA GLU A 413 -1.91 14.33 21.94
C GLU A 413 -2.95 14.79 20.92
N VAL A 414 -2.65 14.68 19.62
CA VAL A 414 -3.48 15.25 18.55
C VAL A 414 -4.17 14.22 17.66
N GLY A 415 -3.77 12.95 17.73
CA GLY A 415 -4.20 11.89 16.81
C GLY A 415 -5.71 11.71 16.75
N GLU A 416 -6.37 11.63 17.90
CA GLU A 416 -7.83 11.49 17.99
C GLU A 416 -8.58 12.67 17.37
N ARG A 417 -8.13 13.91 17.64
CA ARG A 417 -8.71 15.13 17.06
C ARG A 417 -8.54 15.18 15.54
N VAL A 418 -7.40 14.71 15.04
CA VAL A 418 -7.15 14.63 13.59
C VAL A 418 -8.02 13.53 12.96
N ALA A 419 -8.22 12.40 13.64
CA ALA A 419 -9.13 11.34 13.22
C ALA A 419 -10.59 11.82 13.13
N ASP A 420 -11.04 12.62 14.10
CA ASP A 420 -12.38 13.23 14.09
C ASP A 420 -12.56 14.11 12.83
N ARG A 421 -11.56 14.93 12.49
CA ARG A 421 -11.58 15.74 11.26
C ARG A 421 -11.68 14.90 9.99
N MET A 422 -11.01 13.75 9.93
CA MET A 422 -11.12 12.83 8.78
C MET A 422 -12.55 12.26 8.66
N LEU A 423 -13.17 11.89 9.78
CA LEU A 423 -14.55 11.41 9.79
C LEU A 423 -15.54 12.53 9.45
N GLU A 424 -15.33 13.74 9.96
CA GLU A 424 -16.11 14.93 9.60
C GLU A 424 -16.07 15.20 8.10
N LYS A 425 -14.89 15.09 7.48
CA LYS A 425 -14.75 15.22 6.04
C LYS A 425 -15.55 14.16 5.29
N LEU A 426 -15.48 12.88 5.69
CA LEU A 426 -16.32 11.85 5.06
C LEU A 426 -17.81 12.16 5.23
N ALA A 427 -18.21 12.69 6.38
CA ALA A 427 -19.61 13.00 6.67
C ALA A 427 -20.22 14.11 5.80
N GLU A 428 -19.40 14.95 5.16
CA GLU A 428 -19.89 15.87 4.12
C GLU A 428 -20.45 15.12 2.91
N TYR A 429 -19.97 13.90 2.66
CA TYR A 429 -20.37 13.04 1.54
C TYR A 429 -21.33 11.93 1.98
N ALA A 430 -21.19 11.42 3.20
CA ALA A 430 -22.02 10.38 3.79
C ALA A 430 -22.41 10.74 5.23
N PRO A 431 -23.44 11.58 5.44
CA PRO A 431 -23.74 12.19 6.74
C PRO A 431 -23.95 11.21 7.90
N ASN A 432 -24.45 10.01 7.61
CA ASN A 432 -24.77 8.99 8.61
C ASN A 432 -23.55 8.40 9.33
N VAL A 433 -22.33 8.56 8.77
CA VAL A 433 -21.14 7.88 9.30
C VAL A 433 -20.77 8.32 10.72
N LYS A 434 -21.17 9.52 11.15
CA LYS A 434 -20.89 10.04 12.50
C LYS A 434 -21.60 9.21 13.58
N ASP A 435 -22.84 8.83 13.32
CA ASP A 435 -23.68 8.08 14.28
C ASP A 435 -23.48 6.57 14.17
N ALA A 436 -22.80 6.12 13.11
CA ALA A 436 -22.59 4.71 12.83
C ALA A 436 -21.34 4.11 13.50
N VAL A 437 -20.47 4.89 14.15
CA VAL A 437 -19.22 4.39 14.73
C VAL A 437 -19.46 3.55 16.00
N ILE A 438 -18.94 2.33 16.02
CA ILE A 438 -18.94 1.41 17.18
C ILE A 438 -17.64 1.52 17.97
N GLY A 439 -16.53 1.65 17.24
CA GLY A 439 -15.18 1.70 17.79
C GLY A 439 -14.19 2.00 16.68
N ARG A 440 -12.98 2.42 17.06
CA ARG A 440 -11.95 2.80 16.09
C ARG A 440 -10.54 2.42 16.54
N LEU A 441 -9.64 2.36 15.56
CA LEU A 441 -8.19 2.38 15.72
C LEU A 441 -7.63 3.56 14.93
N VAL A 442 -6.82 4.39 15.59
CA VAL A 442 -6.19 5.57 14.98
C VAL A 442 -4.70 5.28 14.72
N GLU A 443 -4.33 5.06 13.47
CA GLU A 443 -2.96 4.78 13.04
C GLU A 443 -2.32 6.02 12.44
N HIS A 444 -1.83 6.88 13.34
CA HIS A 444 -1.03 8.06 13.00
C HIS A 444 0.45 7.68 12.78
N PRO A 445 1.29 8.56 12.18
CA PRO A 445 2.69 8.27 11.88
C PRO A 445 3.51 7.68 13.05
N LEU A 446 3.33 8.20 14.27
CA LEU A 446 4.01 7.68 15.47
C LEU A 446 3.54 6.27 15.88
N TYR A 447 2.27 5.92 15.66
CA TYR A 447 1.74 4.58 15.92
C TYR A 447 2.45 3.57 15.00
N LEU A 448 2.53 3.89 13.70
CA LEU A 448 3.14 3.04 12.69
C LEU A 448 4.64 2.77 12.93
N GLU A 449 5.36 3.71 13.54
CA GLU A 449 6.77 3.50 13.92
C GLU A 449 6.92 2.56 15.14
N ARG A 450 5.99 2.65 16.09
CA ARG A 450 6.04 1.87 17.34
C ARG A 450 5.65 0.40 17.12
N GLU A 451 4.74 0.14 16.18
CA GLU A 451 4.36 -1.21 15.69
C GLU A 451 5.56 -2.05 15.20
#